data_AF-A0A9D1KBQ7-F1
#
_entry.id   AF-A0A9D1KBQ7-F1
#
_cell.length_a   1.000
_cell.length_b   1.000
_cell.length_c   1.000
_cell.angle_alpha   90.00
_cell.angle_beta   90.00
_cell.angle_gamma   90.00
#
_symmetry.space_group_name_H-M   'P 1'
#
loop_
_entity.id
_entity.type
_entity.pdbx_description
1 polymer ?
#
loop_
_entity_poly.entity_id
_entity_poly.type
_entity_poly.pdbx_seq_one_letter_code
_entity_poly.pdbx_strand_id
1 'polypeptide(L)'
;NITFIGKDKVFLLAPLAVHEDYRHQTIGTQLMQYALQQAKKTGIDAVFLVGDPNYYGRFGFYPTKQAYNAKIDNQFVLELSLNKNKQYHGILNIYEMPKTIVIDGKKMQNKEDFYQEIEKKFTKNLLFKMGHNLDALEDILDGGYGVYAYHEPIIVIWENFTLSLKYLKNEMQDIIDVFQAKNHIQLKKKG
;
A
#
# COMPACT_ATOMS: atom_id res chain seq x y z
N ASN A 1 -3.22 3.52 -3.05
CA ASN A 1 -3.08 3.72 -4.50
C ASN A 1 -4.41 3.82 -5.19
N ILE A 2 -4.52 4.78 -6.10
CA ILE A 2 -5.69 4.97 -6.95
C ILE A 2 -5.29 4.47 -8.34
N THR A 3 -6.16 3.72 -9.01
CA THR A 3 -6.03 3.36 -10.43
C THR A 3 -7.33 3.68 -11.17
N PHE A 4 -7.24 3.93 -12.47
CA PHE A 4 -8.40 4.16 -13.31
C PHE A 4 -8.44 3.10 -14.41
N ILE A 5 -9.59 2.46 -14.59
CA ILE A 5 -9.85 1.49 -15.65
C ILE A 5 -10.88 2.10 -16.59
N GLY A 6 -10.44 2.50 -17.78
CA GLY A 6 -11.27 3.12 -18.80
C GLY A 6 -10.46 3.52 -20.03
N LYS A 7 -11.15 4.04 -21.06
CA LYS A 7 -10.50 4.52 -22.29
C LYS A 7 -10.06 5.99 -22.21
N ASP A 8 -10.57 6.73 -21.23
CA ASP A 8 -10.28 8.15 -21.05
C ASP A 8 -8.91 8.38 -20.41
N LYS A 9 -8.28 9.51 -20.79
CA LYS A 9 -6.97 9.89 -20.25
C LYS A 9 -7.17 10.71 -18.99
N VAL A 10 -6.97 10.08 -17.84
CA VAL A 10 -7.10 10.74 -16.53
C VAL A 10 -5.76 10.84 -15.82
N PHE A 11 -5.62 11.83 -14.95
CA PHE A 11 -4.47 11.94 -14.04
C PHE A 11 -4.89 11.57 -12.62
N LEU A 12 -4.07 10.78 -11.93
CA LEU A 12 -4.29 10.41 -10.54
C LEU A 12 -3.27 11.16 -9.68
N LEU A 13 -3.74 12.11 -8.89
CA LEU A 13 -2.88 13.00 -8.12
C LEU A 13 -2.80 12.50 -6.67
N ALA A 14 -1.88 11.56 -6.42
CA ALA A 14 -1.54 11.09 -5.07
C ALA A 14 -0.20 10.33 -5.04
N PRO A 15 0.60 10.45 -3.94
CA PRO A 15 0.42 11.40 -2.85
C PRO A 15 0.96 12.79 -3.20
N LEU A 16 0.35 13.83 -2.63
CA LEU A 16 0.93 15.18 -2.57
C LEU A 16 1.10 15.55 -1.10
N ALA A 17 2.35 15.70 -0.66
CA ALA A 17 2.67 16.00 0.73
C ALA A 17 3.73 17.09 0.83
N VAL A 18 3.64 17.88 1.90
CA VAL A 18 4.65 18.86 2.28
C VAL A 18 5.17 18.46 3.66
N HIS A 19 6.49 18.38 3.80
CA HIS A 19 7.15 18.12 5.08
C HIS A 19 6.68 19.14 6.12
N GLU A 20 6.56 18.71 7.38
CA GLU A 20 5.94 19.51 8.43
C GLU A 20 6.59 20.89 8.62
N ASP A 21 7.92 20.96 8.58
CA ASP A 21 8.71 22.20 8.64
C ASP A 21 8.37 23.23 7.55
N TYR A 22 7.78 22.77 6.44
CA TYR A 22 7.44 23.59 5.27
C TYR A 22 5.93 23.78 5.08
N ARG A 23 5.10 23.31 6.02
CA ARG A 23 3.65 23.55 5.99
C ARG A 23 3.34 25.03 6.22
N HIS A 24 2.13 25.44 5.83
CA HIS A 24 1.65 26.83 5.93
C HIS A 24 2.42 27.88 5.11
N GLN A 25 3.41 27.46 4.30
CA GLN A 25 4.19 28.35 3.42
C GLN A 25 3.68 28.36 1.97
N THR A 26 2.41 28.01 1.73
CA THR A 26 1.77 27.91 0.40
C THR A 26 2.36 26.87 -0.57
N ILE A 27 3.40 26.14 -0.20
CA ILE A 27 4.08 25.15 -1.06
C ILE A 27 3.10 24.11 -1.61
N GLY A 28 2.21 23.57 -0.78
CA GLY A 28 1.19 22.61 -1.23
C GLY A 28 0.24 23.18 -2.29
N THR A 29 -0.09 24.48 -2.19
CA THR A 29 -0.88 25.20 -3.20
C THR A 29 -0.11 25.34 -4.50
N GLN A 30 1.17 25.72 -4.44
CA GLN A 30 2.01 25.89 -5.63
C GLN A 30 2.21 24.56 -6.37
N LEU A 31 2.49 23.48 -5.63
CA LEU A 31 2.61 22.14 -6.20
C LEU A 31 1.31 21.70 -6.89
N MET A 32 0.15 21.93 -6.26
CA MET A 32 -1.14 21.61 -6.86
C MET A 32 -1.39 22.41 -8.14
N GLN A 33 -1.17 23.73 -8.10
CA GLN A 33 -1.34 24.60 -9.27
C GLN A 33 -0.43 24.17 -10.42
N TYR A 34 0.83 23.85 -10.12
CA TYR A 34 1.78 23.35 -11.11
C TYR A 34 1.30 22.03 -11.72
N ALA A 35 0.90 21.05 -10.90
CA ALA A 35 0.39 19.77 -11.38
C ALA A 35 -0.82 19.93 -12.30
N LEU A 36 -1.79 20.78 -11.91
CA LEU A 36 -2.97 21.08 -12.73
C LEU A 36 -2.61 21.80 -14.04
N GLN A 37 -1.62 22.70 -14.01
CA GLN A 37 -1.14 23.36 -15.22
C GLN A 37 -0.50 22.36 -16.19
N GLN A 38 0.28 21.39 -15.69
CA GLN A 38 0.87 20.36 -16.53
C GLN A 38 -0.21 19.42 -17.10
N ALA A 39 -1.17 18.99 -16.29
CA ALA A 39 -2.25 18.13 -16.75
C ALA A 39 -3.07 18.76 -17.89
N LYS A 40 -3.34 20.07 -17.80
CA LYS A 40 -4.01 20.83 -18.88
C LYS A 40 -3.23 20.84 -20.19
N LYS A 41 -1.89 20.85 -20.14
CA LYS A 41 -1.04 20.87 -21.35
C LYS A 41 -0.98 19.52 -22.05
N THR A 42 -1.25 18.42 -21.35
CA THR A 42 -1.08 17.05 -21.86
C THR A 42 -2.34 16.45 -22.49
N GLY A 43 -3.40 17.25 -22.68
CA GLY A 43 -4.68 16.75 -23.23
C GLY A 43 -5.36 15.75 -22.31
N ILE A 44 -5.15 15.89 -20.99
CA ILE A 44 -5.82 15.07 -19.98
C ILE A 44 -7.24 15.59 -19.79
N ASP A 45 -8.15 14.65 -19.64
CA ASP A 45 -9.58 14.90 -19.58
C ASP A 45 -10.04 15.30 -18.16
N ALA A 46 -9.53 14.60 -17.14
CA ALA A 46 -9.87 14.84 -15.74
C ALA A 46 -8.73 14.47 -14.79
N VAL A 47 -8.76 15.04 -13.59
CA VAL A 47 -7.84 14.73 -12.48
C VAL A 47 -8.65 14.16 -11.32
N PHE A 48 -8.19 13.04 -10.75
CA PHE A 48 -8.78 12.43 -9.56
C PHE A 48 -7.79 12.39 -8.40
N LEU A 49 -8.30 12.50 -7.17
CA LEU A 49 -7.52 12.32 -5.94
C LEU A 49 -8.40 11.82 -4.80
N VAL A 50 -7.78 11.36 -3.72
CA VAL A 50 -8.45 11.10 -2.44
C VAL A 50 -7.97 12.12 -1.41
N GLY A 51 -8.90 12.84 -0.78
CA GLY A 51 -8.57 13.87 0.19
C GLY A 51 -9.78 14.67 0.70
N ASP A 52 -9.52 15.64 1.58
CA ASP A 52 -10.57 16.46 2.21
C ASP A 52 -11.21 17.43 1.20
N PRO A 53 -12.53 17.34 0.95
CA PRO A 53 -13.24 18.26 0.04
C PRO A 53 -13.14 19.72 0.45
N ASN A 54 -13.05 20.04 1.75
CA ASN A 54 -12.90 21.42 2.22
C ASN A 54 -11.56 22.02 1.79
N TYR A 55 -10.50 21.20 1.77
CA TYR A 55 -9.18 21.64 1.34
C TYR A 55 -9.08 21.70 -0.18
N TYR A 56 -9.45 20.63 -0.88
CA TYR A 56 -9.24 20.53 -2.33
C TYR A 56 -10.29 21.29 -3.15
N GLY A 57 -11.46 21.59 -2.58
CA GLY A 57 -12.50 22.38 -3.23
C GLY A 57 -12.03 23.76 -3.70
N ARG A 58 -11.05 24.36 -3.02
CA ARG A 58 -10.44 25.64 -3.43
C ARG A 58 -9.70 25.59 -4.77
N PHE A 59 -9.37 24.39 -5.27
CA PHE A 59 -8.78 24.19 -6.60
C PHE A 59 -9.82 23.75 -7.65
N GLY A 60 -11.10 23.69 -7.28
CA GLY A 60 -12.21 23.29 -8.15
C GLY A 60 -12.56 21.81 -8.11
N PHE A 61 -11.94 21.03 -7.21
CA PHE A 61 -12.30 19.62 -7.02
C PHE A 61 -13.67 19.48 -6.35
N TYR A 62 -14.40 18.42 -6.70
CA TYR A 62 -15.69 18.06 -6.09
C TYR A 62 -15.82 16.55 -5.94
N PRO A 63 -16.65 16.04 -5.00
CA PRO A 63 -16.90 14.62 -4.87
C PRO A 63 -17.37 13.99 -6.19
N THR A 64 -16.67 12.95 -6.62
CA THR A 64 -16.97 12.26 -7.87
C THR A 64 -18.31 11.52 -7.77
N LYS A 65 -19.06 11.47 -8.87
CA LYS A 65 -20.32 10.72 -8.98
C LYS A 65 -20.13 9.35 -9.64
N GLN A 66 -18.90 9.04 -10.03
CA GLN A 66 -18.53 7.87 -10.80
C GLN A 66 -18.46 6.64 -9.88
N ALA A 67 -18.56 5.44 -10.47
CA ALA A 67 -18.45 4.20 -9.70
C ALA A 67 -17.00 3.92 -9.30
N TYR A 68 -16.79 3.59 -8.02
CA TYR A 68 -15.50 3.14 -7.51
C TYR A 68 -15.67 1.97 -6.56
N ASN A 69 -14.65 1.13 -6.54
CA ASN A 69 -14.50 0.07 -5.55
C ASN A 69 -13.50 0.55 -4.50
N ALA A 70 -14.00 1.07 -3.38
CA ALA A 70 -13.20 1.63 -2.31
C ALA A 70 -13.80 1.29 -0.94
N LYS A 71 -12.91 1.09 0.05
CA LYS A 71 -13.27 1.14 1.49
C LYS A 71 -13.31 2.58 2.02
N ILE A 72 -13.21 3.57 1.15
CA ILE A 72 -13.12 4.99 1.51
C ILE A 72 -14.49 5.63 1.26
N ASP A 73 -14.93 6.48 2.19
CA ASP A 73 -16.15 7.25 2.02
C ASP A 73 -16.09 8.09 0.74
N ASN A 74 -17.16 7.97 -0.01
CA ASN A 74 -17.41 8.61 -1.27
C ASN A 74 -17.12 10.10 -1.31
N GLN A 75 -17.35 10.80 -0.20
CA GLN A 75 -17.13 12.24 -0.10
C GLN A 75 -15.65 12.66 -0.23
N PHE A 76 -14.71 11.74 -0.01
CA PHE A 76 -13.27 12.01 -0.10
C PHE A 76 -12.66 11.65 -1.44
N VAL A 77 -13.42 11.06 -2.36
CA VAL A 77 -12.96 10.77 -3.72
C VAL A 77 -13.33 11.95 -4.60
N LEU A 78 -12.33 12.76 -4.97
CA LEU A 78 -12.56 14.04 -5.62
C LEU A 78 -12.10 14.03 -7.08
N GLU A 79 -12.87 14.73 -7.92
CA GLU A 79 -12.65 14.90 -9.33
C GLU A 79 -12.53 16.39 -9.69
N LEU A 80 -11.67 16.70 -10.66
CA LEU A 80 -11.64 17.95 -11.38
C LEU A 80 -11.67 17.66 -12.89
N SER A 81 -12.79 17.97 -13.54
CA SER A 81 -12.90 17.94 -14.99
C SER A 81 -12.07 19.07 -15.62
N LEU A 82 -11.14 18.72 -16.51
CA LEU A 82 -10.38 19.68 -17.32
C LEU A 82 -11.07 19.95 -18.66
N ASN A 83 -11.92 19.04 -19.12
CA ASN A 83 -12.79 19.20 -20.28
C ASN A 83 -14.27 19.07 -19.89
N LYS A 84 -14.92 20.20 -19.61
CA LYS A 84 -16.29 20.28 -19.08
C LYS A 84 -17.36 19.65 -19.97
N ASN A 85 -17.08 19.47 -21.27
CA ASN A 85 -18.05 18.97 -22.24
C ASN A 85 -17.94 17.45 -22.47
N LYS A 86 -16.98 16.79 -21.83
CA LYS A 86 -16.73 15.36 -22.03
C LYS A 86 -17.15 14.57 -20.79
N GLN A 87 -18.00 13.57 -20.99
CA GLN A 87 -18.35 12.61 -19.96
C GLN A 87 -17.35 11.44 -20.00
N TYR A 88 -16.77 11.11 -18.85
CA TYR A 88 -15.77 10.05 -18.73
C TYR A 88 -16.42 8.73 -18.35
N HIS A 89 -15.96 7.64 -18.95
CA HIS A 89 -16.49 6.31 -18.73
C HIS A 89 -15.36 5.40 -18.24
N GLY A 90 -15.36 5.12 -16.94
CA GLY A 90 -14.41 4.21 -16.32
C GLY A 90 -14.72 3.98 -14.84
N ILE A 91 -13.96 3.06 -14.25
CA ILE A 91 -14.05 2.71 -12.84
C ILE A 91 -12.76 3.20 -12.17
N LEU A 92 -12.91 3.96 -11.09
CA LEU A 92 -11.79 4.30 -10.23
C LEU A 92 -11.64 3.21 -9.18
N ASN A 93 -10.50 2.54 -9.14
CA ASN A 93 -10.22 1.62 -8.06
C ASN A 93 -9.30 2.28 -7.05
N ILE A 94 -9.75 2.30 -5.80
CA ILE A 94 -8.94 2.85 -4.71
C ILE A 94 -8.57 1.68 -3.81
N TYR A 95 -7.36 1.16 -4.04
CA TYR A 95 -6.79 0.11 -3.23
C TYR A 95 -5.79 0.71 -2.26
N GLU A 96 -5.85 0.38 -0.98
CA GLU A 96 -4.63 0.41 -0.19
C GLU A 96 -3.67 -0.58 -0.84
N MET A 97 -2.46 -0.14 -1.22
CA MET A 97 -1.48 -1.13 -1.67
C MET A 97 -1.19 -2.01 -0.48
N PRO A 98 -1.23 -3.34 -0.64
CA PRO A 98 -0.84 -4.24 0.43
C PRO A 98 0.53 -3.82 0.92
N LYS A 99 0.69 -3.70 2.24
CA LYS A 99 2.01 -3.44 2.80
C LYS A 99 2.95 -4.55 2.33
N THR A 100 4.16 -4.15 1.95
CA THR A 100 5.18 -5.11 1.52
C THR A 100 6.18 -5.28 2.64
N ILE A 101 6.31 -6.52 3.12
CA ILE A 101 7.29 -6.92 4.13
C ILE A 101 8.37 -7.74 3.42
N VAL A 102 9.63 -7.38 3.61
CA VAL A 102 10.77 -8.06 2.99
C VAL A 102 11.56 -8.81 4.05
N ILE A 103 11.68 -10.12 3.88
CA ILE A 103 12.55 -11.01 4.63
C ILE A 103 13.72 -11.46 3.73
N ASP A 104 14.91 -11.54 4.29
CA ASP A 104 16.15 -11.82 3.55
C ASP A 104 16.79 -13.12 4.02
N GLY A 105 16.83 -14.12 3.14
CA GLY A 105 17.43 -15.43 3.40
C GLY A 105 18.91 -15.38 3.78
N LYS A 106 19.65 -14.32 3.46
CA LYS A 106 21.03 -14.12 3.93
C LYS A 106 21.13 -13.96 5.45
N LYS A 107 20.07 -13.50 6.09
CA LYS A 107 20.00 -13.27 7.53
C LYS A 107 19.46 -14.47 8.32
N MET A 108 19.07 -15.54 7.63
CA MET A 108 18.38 -16.69 8.23
C MET A 108 19.23 -17.95 8.00
N GLN A 109 20.31 -18.10 8.78
CA GLN A 109 21.27 -19.21 8.62
C GLN A 109 20.89 -20.43 9.45
N ASN A 110 19.91 -20.29 10.33
CA ASN A 110 19.32 -21.36 11.12
C ASN A 110 17.87 -20.97 11.52
N LYS A 111 17.20 -21.86 12.25
CA LYS A 111 15.80 -21.67 12.68
C LYS A 111 15.61 -20.47 13.62
N GLU A 112 16.55 -20.25 14.53
CA GLU A 112 16.50 -19.13 15.48
C GLU A 112 16.59 -17.79 14.73
N ASP A 113 17.52 -17.69 13.78
CA ASP A 113 17.67 -16.50 12.94
C ASP A 113 16.39 -16.19 12.13
N PHE A 114 15.70 -17.23 11.65
CA PHE A 114 14.42 -17.08 10.94
C PHE A 114 13.37 -16.43 11.85
N TYR A 115 13.14 -16.96 13.04
CA TYR A 115 12.14 -16.40 13.95
C TYR A 115 12.49 -14.98 14.39
N GLN A 116 13.77 -14.68 14.58
CA GLN A 116 14.23 -13.31 14.88
C GLN A 116 13.98 -12.34 13.72
N GLU A 117 14.24 -12.74 12.48
CA GLU A 117 13.93 -11.90 11.30
C GLU A 117 12.40 -11.73 11.16
N ILE A 118 11.59 -12.76 11.42
CA ILE A 118 10.13 -12.64 11.43
C ILE A 118 9.65 -11.67 12.52
N GLU A 119 10.05 -11.87 13.78
CA GLU A 119 9.66 -10.97 14.88
C GLU A 119 10.03 -9.52 14.55
N LYS A 120 11.25 -9.30 14.07
CA LYS A 120 11.75 -7.96 13.68
C LYS A 120 10.96 -7.32 12.54
N LYS A 121 10.49 -8.10 11.57
CA LYS A 121 9.88 -7.59 10.33
C LYS A 121 8.37 -7.46 10.41
N PHE A 122 7.72 -8.26 11.24
CA PHE A 122 6.27 -8.36 11.34
C PHE A 122 5.72 -7.74 12.63
N THR A 123 6.58 -7.39 13.59
CA THR A 123 6.16 -6.80 14.87
C THR A 123 6.88 -5.48 15.15
N LYS A 124 6.29 -4.64 16.00
CA LYS A 124 6.84 -3.36 16.44
C LYS A 124 6.41 -3.07 17.87
N ASN A 125 7.36 -2.66 18.71
CA ASN A 125 7.14 -2.27 20.10
C ASN A 125 6.51 -3.37 20.98
N LEU A 126 6.90 -4.63 20.77
CA LEU A 126 6.48 -5.70 21.67
C LEU A 126 7.04 -5.48 23.08
N LEU A 127 6.20 -5.69 24.09
CA LEU A 127 6.58 -5.64 25.51
C LEU A 127 7.09 -6.99 26.03
N PHE A 128 7.02 -8.04 25.20
CA PHE A 128 7.38 -9.41 25.50
C PHE A 128 8.03 -10.06 24.28
N LYS A 129 8.76 -11.17 24.48
CA LYS A 129 9.35 -11.96 23.39
C LYS A 129 8.34 -12.97 22.85
N MET A 130 8.32 -13.17 21.53
CA MET A 130 7.49 -14.20 20.93
C MET A 130 8.12 -15.59 21.08
N GLY A 131 7.28 -16.62 21.03
CA GLY A 131 7.76 -17.99 20.91
C GLY A 131 8.47 -18.20 19.56
N HIS A 132 9.47 -19.07 19.54
CA HIS A 132 10.19 -19.43 18.32
C HIS A 132 9.75 -20.82 17.84
N ASN A 133 8.48 -20.89 17.44
CA ASN A 133 7.80 -22.10 16.97
C ASN A 133 6.72 -21.74 15.93
N LEU A 134 6.10 -22.77 15.31
CA LEU A 134 5.11 -22.55 14.24
C LEU A 134 3.82 -21.90 14.73
N ASP A 135 3.38 -22.17 15.96
CA ASP A 135 2.18 -21.53 16.54
C ASP A 135 2.40 -20.02 16.68
N ALA A 136 3.55 -19.61 17.21
CA ALA A 136 3.90 -18.20 17.32
C ALA A 136 4.12 -17.54 15.94
N LEU A 137 4.65 -18.26 14.96
CA LEU A 137 4.71 -17.79 13.58
C LEU A 137 3.29 -17.55 13.03
N GLU A 138 2.37 -18.48 13.28
CA GLU A 138 0.99 -18.38 12.86
C GLU A 138 0.33 -17.11 13.42
N ASP A 139 0.48 -16.88 14.72
CA ASP A 139 -0.02 -15.68 15.42
C ASP A 139 0.57 -14.41 14.83
N ILE A 140 1.89 -14.34 14.65
CA ILE A 140 2.56 -13.15 14.09
C ILE A 140 2.03 -12.86 12.69
N LEU A 141 1.82 -13.89 11.87
CA LEU A 141 1.35 -13.73 10.49
C LEU A 141 -0.10 -13.24 10.39
N ASP A 142 -0.94 -13.49 11.39
CA ASP A 142 -2.28 -12.90 11.45
C ASP A 142 -2.25 -11.38 11.68
N GLY A 143 -1.15 -10.83 12.19
CA GLY A 143 -0.96 -9.39 12.39
C GLY A 143 -1.55 -8.87 13.70
N GLY A 144 -1.64 -7.55 13.84
CA GLY A 144 -2.05 -6.89 15.09
C GLY A 144 -0.88 -6.51 16.02
N TYR A 145 0.36 -6.75 15.61
CA TYR A 145 1.58 -6.47 16.38
C TYR A 145 2.30 -5.19 15.95
N GLY A 146 1.55 -4.19 15.44
CA GLY A 146 2.06 -2.85 15.20
C GLY A 146 2.73 -2.59 13.84
N VAL A 147 2.90 -3.60 12.98
CA VAL A 147 3.35 -3.42 11.58
C VAL A 147 2.15 -3.37 10.62
N TYR A 148 1.22 -4.30 10.77
CA TYR A 148 -0.05 -4.35 10.05
C TYR A 148 -1.18 -4.81 10.96
N ALA A 149 -2.41 -4.43 10.62
CA ALA A 149 -3.59 -4.78 11.39
C ALA A 149 -3.94 -6.27 11.22
N TYR A 150 -4.76 -6.79 12.13
CA TYR A 150 -5.21 -8.18 12.09
C TYR A 150 -5.91 -8.50 10.76
N HIS A 151 -5.41 -9.52 10.04
CA HIS A 151 -5.82 -9.92 8.69
C HIS A 151 -5.77 -8.80 7.61
N GLU A 152 -4.94 -7.77 7.80
CA GLU A 152 -4.69 -6.77 6.75
C GLU A 152 -3.98 -7.44 5.55
N PRO A 153 -4.46 -7.28 4.30
CA PRO A 153 -3.78 -7.85 3.14
C PRO A 153 -2.35 -7.34 2.99
N ILE A 154 -1.39 -8.26 2.90
CA ILE A 154 0.04 -7.93 2.76
C ILE A 154 0.71 -8.76 1.66
N ILE A 155 1.85 -8.25 1.18
CA ILE A 155 2.77 -8.98 0.31
C ILE A 155 4.04 -9.26 1.11
N VAL A 156 4.44 -10.52 1.18
CA VAL A 156 5.73 -10.92 1.75
C VAL A 156 6.67 -11.23 0.61
N ILE A 157 7.79 -10.51 0.53
CA ILE A 157 8.87 -10.82 -0.41
C ILE A 157 9.97 -11.53 0.36
N TRP A 158 10.23 -12.77 0.00
CA TRP A 158 11.33 -13.57 0.55
C TRP A 158 12.50 -13.55 -0.44
N GLU A 159 13.49 -12.70 -0.17
CA GLU A 159 14.69 -12.56 -0.98
C GLU A 159 15.75 -13.60 -0.60
N ASN A 160 16.62 -13.95 -1.55
CA ASN A 160 17.63 -14.98 -1.38
C ASN A 160 17.04 -16.31 -0.85
N PHE A 161 15.85 -16.67 -1.36
CA PHE A 161 15.05 -17.80 -0.90
C PHE A 161 15.83 -19.13 -0.96
N THR A 162 16.67 -19.27 -1.98
CA THR A 162 17.50 -20.46 -2.20
C THR A 162 18.46 -20.72 -1.03
N LEU A 163 18.93 -19.66 -0.35
CA LEU A 163 19.77 -19.80 0.84
C LEU A 163 18.97 -20.34 2.03
N SER A 164 17.74 -19.89 2.22
CA SER A 164 16.86 -20.38 3.28
C SER A 164 16.55 -21.87 3.12
N LEU A 165 16.39 -22.38 1.89
CA LEU A 165 16.25 -23.84 1.64
C LEU A 165 17.43 -24.64 2.21
N LYS A 166 18.67 -24.13 2.04
CA LYS A 166 19.88 -24.78 2.55
C LYS A 166 19.96 -24.79 4.07
N TYR A 167 19.52 -23.70 4.72
CA TYR A 167 19.70 -23.48 6.15
C TYR A 167 18.56 -24.03 7.00
N LEU A 168 17.31 -23.89 6.55
CA LEU A 168 16.11 -24.33 7.30
C LEU A 168 15.76 -25.79 7.03
N LYS A 169 16.23 -26.36 5.90
CA LYS A 169 16.13 -27.78 5.56
C LYS A 169 14.73 -28.34 5.80
N ASN A 170 14.57 -29.25 6.78
CA ASN A 170 13.34 -29.98 7.05
C ASN A 170 12.19 -29.09 7.53
N GLU A 171 12.50 -27.99 8.23
CA GLU A 171 11.48 -27.06 8.75
C GLU A 171 10.90 -26.16 7.65
N MET A 172 11.56 -26.11 6.48
CA MET A 172 11.21 -25.17 5.43
C MET A 172 9.81 -25.42 4.87
N GLN A 173 9.41 -26.69 4.73
CA GLN A 173 8.09 -27.01 4.19
C GLN A 173 7.00 -26.55 5.15
N ASP A 174 7.13 -26.86 6.43
CA ASP A 174 6.15 -26.46 7.46
C ASP A 174 6.02 -24.93 7.54
N ILE A 175 7.14 -24.20 7.49
CA ILE A 175 7.12 -22.72 7.45
C ILE A 175 6.35 -22.21 6.23
N ILE A 176 6.61 -22.77 5.05
CA ILE A 176 5.92 -22.39 3.82
C ILE A 176 4.43 -22.68 3.91
N ASP A 177 4.05 -23.81 4.50
CA ASP A 177 2.67 -24.21 4.66
C ASP A 177 1.92 -23.22 5.57
N VAL A 178 2.53 -22.76 6.66
CA VAL A 178 1.96 -21.70 7.51
C VAL A 178 1.75 -20.40 6.72
N PHE A 179 2.74 -19.96 5.93
CA PHE A 179 2.56 -18.77 5.08
C PHE A 179 1.45 -18.94 4.03
N GLN A 180 1.33 -20.12 3.43
CA GLN A 180 0.36 -20.41 2.37
C GLN A 180 -1.05 -20.62 2.91
N ALA A 181 -1.20 -21.01 4.17
CA ALA A 181 -2.50 -21.12 4.84
C ALA A 181 -3.16 -19.74 5.07
N LYS A 182 -2.38 -18.64 5.10
CA LYS A 182 -2.89 -17.29 5.34
C LYS A 182 -3.43 -16.65 4.05
N ASN A 183 -4.75 -16.57 3.93
CA ASN A 183 -5.43 -16.03 2.73
C ASN A 183 -5.19 -14.53 2.46
N HIS A 184 -4.76 -13.77 3.48
CA HIS A 184 -4.43 -12.35 3.39
C HIS A 184 -2.97 -12.10 3.05
N ILE A 185 -2.14 -13.14 2.96
CA ILE A 185 -0.71 -13.02 2.65
C ILE A 185 -0.42 -13.51 1.23
N GLN A 186 0.12 -12.62 0.40
CA GLN A 186 0.72 -13.00 -0.87
C GLN A 186 2.23 -13.22 -0.70
N LEU A 187 2.66 -14.48 -0.59
CA LEU A 187 4.09 -14.82 -0.52
C LEU A 187 4.75 -14.85 -1.91
N LYS A 188 5.82 -14.07 -2.08
CA LYS A 188 6.65 -14.02 -3.31
C LYS A 188 8.08 -14.45 -2.97
N LYS A 189 8.53 -15.56 -3.56
CA LYS A 189 9.86 -16.13 -3.36
C LYS A 189 10.79 -15.64 -4.47
N LYS A 190 11.93 -15.03 -4.13
CA LYS A 190 12.97 -14.61 -5.08
C LYS A 190 14.24 -15.41 -4.84
N GLY A 191 14.75 -16.00 -5.93
CA GLY A 191 15.93 -16.88 -5.93
C GLY A 191 17.22 -16.20 -5.56
#